data_AF-A0A3Q3WL40-F1
#
_entry.id   AF-A0A3Q3WL40-F1
#
_cell.length_a   1.000
_cell.length_b   1.000
_cell.length_c   1.000
_cell.angle_alpha   90.00
_cell.angle_beta   90.00
_cell.angle_gamma   90.00
#
_symmetry.space_group_name_H-M   'P 1'
#
loop_
_entity.id
_entity.type
_entity.pdbx_description
1 polymer ?
#
loop_
_entity_poly.entity_id
_entity_poly.type
_entity_poly.pdbx_seq_one_letter_code
_entity_poly.pdbx_strand_id
1 'polypeptide(L)'
;MRIISCSLLQMEASPQQGRVGGGLWTTHRAAQYSKETQDLLRCEMTKKNVQLSHFFSLSSTDGSALPLTFDSTSSASPHQPKTNRKCLSDKPQRRTAESCRSGNSYVREKFCPGPSRDLEKEKRRLQNIMSTGQEEPTAVTPRNVPACRSREVEEERDRYQEVLDEIEERRQFLADMDSLGQVKQYVNLINTEISQVNRDEADARRSEEKTQSRTVNRWKAPRRSW
;
A
#
# COMPACT_ATOMS: atom_id res chain seq x y z
N MET A 1 -19.40 -59.88 -23.62
CA MET A 1 -20.78 -59.71 -23.09
C MET A 1 -20.65 -59.36 -21.62
N ARG A 2 -21.10 -58.25 -21.03
CA ARG A 2 -21.91 -57.10 -21.46
C ARG A 2 -21.34 -55.87 -20.75
N ILE A 3 -21.21 -54.77 -21.47
CA ILE A 3 -20.97 -53.43 -20.93
C ILE A 3 -22.28 -53.01 -20.27
N ILE A 4 -22.28 -52.74 -18.97
CA ILE A 4 -23.44 -52.15 -18.31
C ILE A 4 -23.35 -50.64 -18.55
N SER A 5 -24.09 -50.19 -19.57
CA SER A 5 -24.43 -48.79 -19.76
C SER A 5 -25.29 -48.36 -18.58
N CYS A 6 -24.77 -47.48 -17.71
CA CYS A 6 -25.63 -46.81 -16.75
C CYS A 6 -26.12 -45.51 -17.41
N SER A 7 -27.39 -45.58 -17.80
CA SER A 7 -28.15 -44.54 -18.46
C SER A 7 -28.23 -43.27 -17.62
N LEU A 8 -28.05 -42.17 -18.34
CA LEU A 8 -28.54 -40.82 -18.08
C LEU A 8 -29.85 -40.83 -17.26
N LEU A 9 -29.78 -40.34 -16.02
CA LEU A 9 -30.95 -39.84 -15.28
C LEU A 9 -30.73 -38.35 -15.03
N GLN A 10 -31.28 -37.51 -15.92
CA GLN A 10 -31.53 -36.11 -15.61
C GLN A 10 -32.66 -36.06 -14.60
N MET A 11 -32.37 -35.60 -13.37
CA MET A 11 -33.40 -35.16 -12.44
C MET A 11 -33.60 -33.66 -12.64
N GLU A 12 -34.69 -33.32 -13.34
CA GLU A 12 -35.29 -31.99 -13.34
C GLU A 12 -35.90 -31.75 -11.94
N ALA A 13 -35.27 -30.87 -11.15
CA ALA A 13 -35.76 -30.48 -9.83
C ALA A 13 -36.60 -29.20 -9.94
N SER A 14 -37.92 -29.36 -9.98
CA SER A 14 -38.89 -28.28 -9.78
C SER A 14 -38.77 -27.72 -8.34
N PRO A 15 -38.78 -26.40 -8.10
CA PRO A 15 -38.61 -25.86 -6.76
C PRO A 15 -39.94 -25.95 -5.98
N GLN A 16 -40.08 -26.97 -5.15
CA GLN A 16 -41.15 -27.02 -4.16
C GLN A 16 -40.82 -26.08 -2.98
N GLN A 17 -41.71 -25.11 -2.80
CA GLN A 17 -41.67 -24.10 -1.76
C GLN A 17 -42.20 -24.72 -0.45
N GLY A 18 -41.28 -25.16 0.41
CA GLY A 18 -41.58 -25.64 1.76
C GLY A 18 -40.79 -24.86 2.81
N ARG A 19 -41.47 -23.97 3.55
CA ARG A 19 -40.95 -23.37 4.79
C ARG A 19 -41.26 -24.34 5.93
N VAL A 20 -40.28 -24.72 6.77
CA VAL A 20 -40.31 -24.64 8.25
C VAL A 20 -38.89 -24.80 8.82
N GLY A 21 -38.49 -23.90 9.73
CA GLY A 21 -37.61 -24.19 10.87
C GLY A 21 -36.09 -24.11 10.70
N GLY A 22 -35.50 -22.92 10.85
CA GLY A 22 -34.05 -22.74 11.01
C GLY A 22 -33.75 -21.95 12.28
N GLY A 23 -32.95 -22.54 13.20
CA GLY A 23 -32.59 -21.95 14.49
C GLY A 23 -31.71 -20.70 14.36
N LEU A 24 -31.43 -20.05 15.49
CA LEU A 24 -30.70 -18.77 15.62
C LEU A 24 -29.30 -18.72 14.95
N TRP A 25 -28.79 -19.87 14.51
CA TRP A 25 -27.49 -20.03 13.84
C TRP A 25 -27.57 -20.63 12.44
N THR A 26 -28.75 -20.70 11.81
CA THR A 26 -28.85 -21.02 10.39
C THR A 26 -28.66 -19.76 9.57
N THR A 27 -27.50 -19.58 8.95
CA THR A 27 -27.30 -18.57 7.91
C THR A 27 -28.35 -18.78 6.82
N HIS A 28 -29.25 -17.81 6.68
CA HIS A 28 -30.18 -17.74 5.57
C HIS A 28 -29.39 -17.87 4.26
N ARG A 29 -29.75 -18.86 3.44
CA ARG A 29 -29.50 -18.95 1.98
C ARG A 29 -28.09 -18.54 1.55
N ALA A 30 -27.27 -19.50 1.10
CA ALA A 30 -26.00 -19.22 0.43
C ALA A 30 -26.13 -17.98 -0.46
N ALA A 31 -25.49 -16.88 -0.03
CA ALA A 31 -25.50 -15.65 -0.79
C ALA A 31 -25.00 -16.01 -2.19
N GLN A 32 -25.77 -15.70 -3.23
CA GLN A 32 -25.27 -15.85 -4.58
C GLN A 32 -24.19 -14.80 -4.76
N TYR A 33 -22.96 -15.17 -4.42
CA TYR A 33 -21.78 -14.35 -4.63
C TYR A 33 -21.67 -14.04 -6.12
N SER A 34 -21.43 -12.76 -6.44
CA SER A 34 -21.06 -12.33 -7.80
C SER A 34 -19.89 -13.18 -8.30
N LYS A 35 -19.79 -13.42 -9.61
CA LYS A 35 -18.67 -14.18 -10.21
C LYS A 35 -17.32 -13.60 -9.77
N GLU A 36 -17.22 -12.27 -9.73
CA GLU A 36 -16.02 -11.56 -9.26
C GLU A 36 -15.68 -11.90 -7.80
N THR A 37 -16.67 -11.97 -6.91
CA THR A 37 -16.46 -12.32 -5.49
C THR A 37 -16.11 -13.79 -5.32
N GLN A 38 -16.69 -14.68 -6.14
CA GLN A 38 -16.32 -16.10 -6.13
C GLN A 38 -14.89 -16.32 -6.64
N ASP A 39 -14.47 -15.57 -7.66
CA ASP A 39 -13.13 -15.65 -8.21
C ASP A 39 -12.10 -15.05 -7.26
N LEU A 40 -12.45 -13.95 -6.57
CA LEU A 40 -11.64 -13.42 -5.47
C LEU A 40 -11.48 -14.45 -4.35
N LEU A 41 -12.57 -15.07 -3.88
CA LEU A 41 -12.54 -16.10 -2.85
C LEU A 41 -11.73 -17.33 -3.31
N ARG A 42 -11.89 -17.77 -4.56
CA ARG A 42 -11.06 -18.82 -5.15
C ARG A 42 -9.58 -18.44 -5.15
N CYS A 43 -9.25 -17.26 -5.62
CA CYS A 43 -7.88 -16.73 -5.62
C CYS A 43 -7.29 -16.63 -4.22
N GLU A 44 -8.05 -16.17 -3.23
CA GLU A 44 -7.59 -16.15 -1.85
C GLU A 44 -7.38 -17.55 -1.27
N MET A 45 -8.30 -18.48 -1.54
CA MET A 45 -8.19 -19.86 -1.06
C MET A 45 -7.04 -20.61 -1.74
N THR A 46 -6.81 -20.41 -3.03
CA THR A 46 -5.66 -20.98 -3.73
C THR A 46 -4.35 -20.39 -3.21
N LYS A 47 -4.27 -19.08 -2.99
CA LYS A 47 -3.09 -18.43 -2.38
C LYS A 47 -2.77 -18.99 -0.98
N LYS A 48 -3.80 -19.16 -0.12
CA LYS A 48 -3.65 -19.77 1.22
C LYS A 48 -3.20 -21.23 1.13
N ASN A 49 -3.76 -22.01 0.20
CA ASN A 49 -3.36 -23.40 -0.02
C ASN A 49 -1.92 -23.52 -0.54
N VAL A 50 -1.48 -22.62 -1.43
CA VAL A 50 -0.09 -22.59 -1.92
C VAL A 50 0.86 -22.22 -0.79
N GLN A 51 0.51 -21.22 0.03
CA GLN A 51 1.31 -20.84 1.20
C GLN A 51 1.44 -21.99 2.21
N LEU A 52 0.34 -22.70 2.49
CA LEU A 52 0.34 -23.86 3.38
C LEU A 52 1.16 -25.02 2.79
N SER A 53 1.07 -25.27 1.47
CA SER A 53 1.88 -26.29 0.80
C SER A 53 3.37 -25.95 0.78
N HIS A 54 3.71 -24.66 0.62
CA HIS A 54 5.09 -24.18 0.69
C HIS A 54 5.65 -24.38 2.10
N PHE A 55 4.87 -24.02 3.12
CA PHE A 55 5.22 -24.25 4.52
C PHE A 55 5.41 -25.75 4.83
N PHE A 56 4.48 -26.61 4.38
CA PHE A 56 4.59 -28.05 4.56
C PHE A 56 5.80 -28.65 3.81
N SER A 57 6.07 -28.17 2.60
CA SER A 57 7.23 -28.57 1.80
C SER A 57 8.55 -28.20 2.50
N LEU A 58 8.65 -27.00 3.06
CA LEU A 58 9.83 -26.56 3.83
C LEU A 58 10.02 -27.40 5.10
N SER A 59 8.94 -27.75 5.79
CA SER A 59 9.02 -28.58 7.00
C SER A 59 9.33 -30.06 6.73
N SER A 60 8.99 -30.57 5.54
CA SER A 60 9.17 -31.98 5.19
C SER A 60 10.60 -32.31 4.74
N THR A 61 11.36 -31.33 4.26
CA THR A 61 12.77 -31.53 3.86
C THR A 61 13.72 -31.57 5.04
N ASP A 62 13.37 -30.91 6.14
CA ASP A 62 14.31 -30.67 7.25
C ASP A 62 13.99 -31.51 8.50
N GLY A 63 12.93 -32.32 8.49
CA GLY A 63 12.55 -33.20 9.61
C GLY A 63 12.26 -32.48 10.93
N SER A 64 12.23 -31.15 10.94
CA SER A 64 11.96 -30.34 12.12
C SER A 64 10.46 -30.30 12.40
N ALA A 65 10.07 -30.57 13.64
CA ALA A 65 8.69 -30.46 14.09
C ALA A 65 8.14 -29.06 13.79
N LEU A 66 6.88 -29.00 13.32
CA LEU A 66 6.16 -27.76 13.02
C LEU A 66 6.32 -26.75 14.18
N PRO A 67 6.67 -25.48 13.92
CA PRO A 67 6.73 -24.47 14.97
C PRO A 67 5.31 -24.24 15.51
N LEU A 68 4.99 -24.92 16.61
CA LEU A 68 3.82 -24.67 17.42
C LEU A 68 4.12 -23.44 18.30
N THR A 69 4.16 -22.27 17.70
CA THR A 69 4.11 -21.02 18.45
C THR A 69 2.89 -20.24 17.98
N PHE A 70 1.72 -20.73 18.41
CA PHE A 70 0.66 -19.81 18.77
C PHE A 70 1.14 -19.11 20.04
N ASP A 71 1.49 -17.83 19.94
CA ASP A 71 1.73 -17.00 21.11
C ASP A 71 0.40 -16.81 21.86
N SER A 72 0.06 -17.80 22.68
CA SER A 72 -0.90 -17.73 23.75
C SER A 72 -0.11 -17.71 25.06
N THR A 73 -0.04 -16.52 25.66
CA THR A 73 0.10 -16.23 27.09
C THR A 73 0.74 -17.34 27.95
N SER A 74 2.01 -17.19 28.34
CA SER A 74 2.50 -17.88 29.53
C SER A 74 3.69 -17.17 30.16
N SER A 75 3.60 -17.03 31.48
CA SER A 75 4.49 -16.26 32.33
C SER A 75 5.85 -16.92 32.49
N ALA A 76 6.93 -16.13 32.47
CA ALA A 76 8.22 -16.55 32.99
C ALA A 76 8.77 -15.51 33.97
N SER A 77 9.06 -16.00 35.18
CA SER A 77 9.53 -15.30 36.38
C SER A 77 10.87 -14.56 36.17
N PRO A 78 11.08 -13.36 36.74
CA PRO A 78 12.36 -12.66 36.70
C PRO A 78 13.23 -12.94 37.93
N HIS A 79 14.45 -13.40 37.68
CA HIS A 79 15.56 -13.37 38.64
C HIS A 79 15.83 -11.91 39.09
N GLN A 80 15.86 -11.67 40.40
CA GLN A 80 16.06 -10.35 40.99
C GLN A 80 17.54 -10.00 41.19
N PRO A 81 17.94 -8.75 40.90
CA PRO A 81 18.98 -8.06 41.63
C PRO A 81 18.35 -7.09 42.65
N LYS A 82 18.75 -7.25 43.91
CA LYS A 82 18.36 -6.40 45.05
C LYS A 82 18.88 -4.98 44.85
N THR A 83 18.00 -4.08 44.43
CA THR A 83 18.14 -2.64 44.67
C THR A 83 16.84 -2.16 45.29
N ASN A 84 16.96 -1.39 46.37
CA ASN A 84 15.85 -0.93 47.19
C ASN A 84 14.97 0.04 46.38
N ARG A 85 14.08 -0.52 45.55
CA ARG A 85 13.06 0.26 44.84
C ARG A 85 12.07 0.73 45.89
N LYS A 86 12.13 2.02 46.23
CA LYS A 86 11.03 2.70 46.92
C LYS A 86 9.77 2.36 46.14
N CYS A 87 8.89 1.58 46.77
CA CYS A 87 7.60 1.17 46.24
C CYS A 87 6.88 2.44 45.79
N LEU A 88 6.82 2.68 44.48
CA LEU A 88 5.94 3.70 43.93
C LEU A 88 4.54 3.15 44.15
N SER A 89 3.81 3.81 45.04
CA SER A 89 2.42 3.47 45.35
C SER A 89 1.65 3.14 44.08
N ASP A 90 1.21 1.89 43.97
CA ASP A 90 0.48 1.30 42.84
C ASP A 90 -0.96 1.83 42.71
N LYS A 91 -1.23 2.96 43.38
CA LYS A 91 -2.52 3.64 43.42
C LYS A 91 -2.31 5.08 42.94
N PRO A 92 -3.15 5.59 42.01
CA PRO A 92 -3.10 6.99 41.63
C PRO A 92 -3.39 7.86 42.86
N GLN A 93 -2.36 8.51 43.38
CA GLN A 93 -2.46 9.39 44.54
C GLN A 93 -2.74 10.83 44.10
N ARG A 94 -3.65 11.52 44.81
CA ARG A 94 -3.92 12.95 44.59
C ARG A 94 -2.67 13.76 44.97
N ARG A 95 -2.26 14.69 44.11
CA ARG A 95 -1.17 15.64 44.40
C ARG A 95 -1.56 16.56 45.57
N THR A 96 -0.58 16.98 46.38
CA THR A 96 -0.81 17.96 47.45
C THR A 96 -1.14 19.32 46.85
N ALA A 97 -1.89 20.13 47.59
CA ALA A 97 -2.31 21.45 47.13
C ALA A 97 -1.12 22.39 46.87
N GLU A 98 -0.03 22.24 47.62
CA GLU A 98 1.23 22.95 47.40
C GLU A 98 1.92 22.51 46.11
N SER A 99 1.97 21.20 45.82
CA SER A 99 2.51 20.68 44.56
C SER A 99 1.72 21.18 43.35
N CYS A 100 0.39 21.24 43.44
CA CYS A 100 -0.44 21.80 42.37
C CYS A 100 -0.18 23.31 42.16
N ARG A 101 0.03 24.07 43.24
CA ARG A 101 0.31 25.52 43.20
C ARG A 101 1.76 25.86 42.88
N SER A 102 2.66 24.89 42.90
CA SER A 102 4.08 25.12 42.64
C SER A 102 4.31 25.57 41.18
N GLY A 103 5.28 26.46 40.98
CA GLY A 103 5.61 27.01 39.67
C GLY A 103 4.62 28.08 39.20
N ASN A 104 4.37 28.10 37.90
CA ASN A 104 3.55 29.10 37.20
C ASN A 104 2.26 28.50 36.61
N SER A 105 1.82 27.32 37.07
CA SER A 105 0.68 26.57 36.51
C SER A 105 -0.66 27.32 36.57
N TYR A 106 -0.82 28.26 37.49
CA TYR A 106 -2.02 29.10 37.62
C TYR A 106 -1.82 30.53 37.11
N VAL A 107 -0.63 30.87 36.61
CA VAL A 107 -0.36 32.18 36.05
C VAL A 107 -0.96 32.22 34.65
N ARG A 108 -1.88 33.15 34.41
CA ARG A 108 -2.47 33.35 33.08
C ARG A 108 -1.37 33.81 32.11
N GLU A 109 -1.31 33.16 30.96
CA GLU A 109 -0.41 33.57 29.87
C GLU A 109 -0.65 35.04 29.52
N LYS A 110 0.44 35.79 29.40
CA LYS A 110 0.36 37.18 28.95
C LYS A 110 0.13 37.16 27.44
N PHE A 111 -0.82 37.96 26.97
CA PHE A 111 -1.05 38.13 25.54
C PHE A 111 0.21 38.74 24.91
N CYS A 112 0.86 37.98 24.04
CA CYS A 112 1.96 38.43 23.21
C CYS A 112 1.41 38.56 21.78
N PRO A 113 1.08 39.79 21.31
CA PRO A 113 0.67 39.96 19.93
C PRO A 113 1.79 39.45 19.02
N GLY A 114 1.42 38.69 17.99
CA GLY A 114 2.37 38.23 16.98
C GLY A 114 3.03 39.40 16.24
N PRO A 115 4.11 39.17 15.49
CA PRO A 115 4.74 40.19 14.67
C PRO A 115 3.71 40.90 13.78
N SER A 116 3.47 42.18 14.02
CA SER A 116 2.54 42.98 13.22
C SER A 116 3.13 43.23 11.84
N ARG A 117 2.34 42.97 10.79
CA ARG A 117 2.66 43.43 9.45
C ARG A 117 2.51 44.95 9.38
N ASP A 118 3.36 45.59 8.58
CA ASP A 118 3.22 47.01 8.26
C ASP A 118 1.89 47.24 7.51
N LEU A 119 0.93 47.88 8.20
CA LEU A 119 -0.42 48.10 7.70
C LEU A 119 -0.42 49.06 6.52
N GLU A 120 0.45 50.06 6.53
CA GLU A 120 0.62 51.02 5.44
C GLU A 120 1.17 50.33 4.19
N LYS A 121 2.09 49.37 4.34
CA LYS A 121 2.59 48.57 3.22
C LYS A 121 1.50 47.69 2.62
N GLU A 122 0.73 46.98 3.44
CA GLU A 122 -0.36 46.12 2.94
C GLU A 122 -1.48 46.94 2.31
N LYS A 123 -1.81 48.11 2.87
CA LYS A 123 -2.80 49.04 2.29
C LYS A 123 -2.38 49.49 0.89
N ARG A 124 -1.11 49.87 0.71
CA ARG A 124 -0.58 50.25 -0.62
C ARG A 124 -0.60 49.07 -1.59
N ARG A 125 -0.20 47.89 -1.14
CA ARG A 125 -0.23 46.65 -1.94
C ARG A 125 -1.65 46.35 -2.45
N LEU A 126 -2.63 46.35 -1.55
CA LEU A 126 -4.04 46.09 -1.89
C LEU A 126 -4.62 47.19 -2.78
N GLN A 127 -4.28 48.46 -2.52
CA GLN A 127 -4.69 49.56 -3.37
C GLN A 127 -4.20 49.38 -4.81
N ASN A 128 -2.94 48.95 -4.99
CA ASN A 128 -2.39 48.70 -6.33
C ASN A 128 -3.07 47.51 -7.02
N ILE A 129 -3.35 46.43 -6.28
CA ILE A 129 -4.08 45.28 -6.81
C ILE A 129 -5.50 45.68 -7.22
N MET A 130 -6.22 46.45 -6.40
CA MET A 130 -7.58 46.87 -6.70
C MET A 130 -7.66 47.89 -7.85
N SER A 131 -6.68 48.79 -7.95
CA SER A 131 -6.64 49.82 -8.98
C SER A 131 -6.13 49.29 -10.32
N THR A 132 -5.05 48.52 -10.31
CA THR A 132 -4.26 48.18 -11.50
C THR A 132 -4.28 46.68 -11.81
N GLY A 133 -4.78 45.84 -10.87
CA GLY A 133 -4.76 44.38 -11.00
C GLY A 133 -3.39 43.74 -10.80
N GLN A 134 -2.37 44.53 -10.46
CA GLN A 134 -0.97 44.08 -10.35
C GLN A 134 -0.39 44.47 -8.98
N GLU A 135 0.42 43.58 -8.43
CA GLU A 135 1.20 43.87 -7.22
C GLU A 135 2.38 44.78 -7.57
N GLU A 136 2.74 45.73 -6.69
CA GLU A 136 3.88 46.63 -6.94
C GLU A 136 5.16 45.79 -7.11
N PRO A 137 5.98 46.03 -8.16
CA PRO A 137 7.30 45.42 -8.24
C PRO A 137 8.14 45.99 -7.10
N THR A 138 8.23 45.24 -6.01
CA THR A 138 9.30 45.43 -5.03
C THR A 138 10.60 45.44 -5.81
N ALA A 139 11.47 46.42 -5.60
CA ALA A 139 12.76 46.52 -6.26
C ALA A 139 13.62 45.29 -5.93
N VAL A 140 13.42 44.21 -6.68
CA VAL A 140 14.25 43.02 -6.71
C VAL A 140 15.06 43.10 -7.99
N THR A 141 16.37 43.11 -7.81
CA THR A 141 17.44 42.73 -8.73
C THR A 141 16.93 41.98 -9.96
N PRO A 142 17.37 42.32 -11.19
CA PRO A 142 16.85 41.69 -12.40
C PRO A 142 17.15 40.20 -12.36
N ARG A 143 16.14 39.39 -12.04
CA ARG A 143 16.18 37.95 -12.27
C ARG A 143 16.08 37.78 -13.78
N ASN A 144 17.24 37.65 -14.41
CA ASN A 144 17.34 37.18 -15.79
C ASN A 144 16.49 35.92 -15.93
N VAL A 145 15.40 36.03 -16.68
CA VAL A 145 14.60 34.88 -17.08
C VAL A 145 15.08 34.51 -18.47
N PRO A 146 15.80 33.39 -18.59
CA PRO A 146 15.35 32.38 -19.53
C PRO A 146 15.53 30.99 -18.90
N ALA A 147 14.59 30.55 -18.06
CA ALA A 147 14.71 29.29 -17.33
C ALA A 147 13.57 28.30 -17.59
N CYS A 148 12.71 28.53 -18.59
CA CYS A 148 11.64 27.56 -18.87
C CYS A 148 12.09 26.33 -19.67
N ARG A 149 13.28 26.35 -20.31
CA ARG A 149 13.80 25.16 -21.02
C ARG A 149 14.92 24.43 -20.27
N SER A 150 15.66 25.12 -19.40
CA SER A 150 16.76 24.53 -18.63
C SER A 150 16.25 23.70 -17.45
N ARG A 151 15.09 24.07 -16.89
CA ARG A 151 14.50 23.43 -15.73
C ARG A 151 14.05 21.99 -16.02
N GLU A 152 13.40 21.74 -17.16
CA GLU A 152 13.00 20.38 -17.55
C GLU A 152 14.23 19.47 -17.77
N VAL A 153 15.33 20.00 -18.30
CA VAL A 153 16.57 19.23 -18.55
C VAL A 153 17.34 18.95 -17.26
N GLU A 154 17.35 19.88 -16.30
CA GLU A 154 17.90 19.63 -14.95
C GLU A 154 17.05 18.63 -14.17
N GLU A 155 15.72 18.76 -14.22
CA GLU A 155 14.79 17.79 -13.64
C GLU A 155 14.91 16.40 -14.30
N GLU A 156 15.22 16.33 -15.60
CA GLU A 156 15.48 15.05 -16.27
C GLU A 156 16.79 14.40 -15.80
N ARG A 157 17.87 15.19 -15.66
CA ARG A 157 19.14 14.71 -15.11
C ARG A 157 18.97 14.14 -13.69
N ASP A 158 18.13 14.77 -12.88
CA ASP A 158 17.83 14.33 -11.52
C ASP A 158 17.17 12.94 -11.51
N ARG A 159 16.18 12.71 -12.38
CA ARG A 159 15.53 11.39 -12.52
C ARG A 159 16.47 10.30 -13.02
N TYR A 160 17.36 10.61 -13.96
CA TYR A 160 18.34 9.62 -14.43
C TYR A 160 19.32 9.24 -13.32
N GLN A 161 19.76 10.21 -12.51
CA GLN A 161 20.65 9.95 -11.39
C GLN A 161 19.96 9.10 -10.31
N GLU A 162 18.72 9.41 -9.96
CA GLU A 162 17.91 8.61 -9.04
C GLU A 162 17.81 7.14 -9.48
N VAL A 163 17.54 6.90 -10.77
CA VAL A 163 17.48 5.53 -11.32
C VAL A 163 18.83 4.82 -11.23
N LEU A 164 19.94 5.52 -11.46
CA LEU A 164 21.28 4.93 -11.32
C LEU A 164 21.57 4.55 -9.86
N ASP A 165 21.20 5.43 -8.92
CA ASP A 165 21.37 5.20 -7.49
C ASP A 165 20.52 4.01 -7.03
N GLU A 166 19.27 3.90 -7.49
CA GLU A 166 18.41 2.74 -7.21
C GLU A 166 18.99 1.43 -7.77
N ILE A 167 19.55 1.45 -8.99
CA ILE A 167 20.18 0.27 -9.59
C ILE A 167 21.36 -0.17 -8.74
N GLU A 168 22.18 0.77 -8.27
CA GLU A 168 23.35 0.47 -7.45
C GLU A 168 22.95 -0.04 -6.06
N GLU A 169 21.93 0.55 -5.43
CA GLU A 169 21.36 0.05 -4.18
C GLU A 169 20.89 -1.40 -4.32
N ARG A 170 20.13 -1.71 -5.37
CA ARG A 170 19.65 -3.07 -5.65
C ARG A 170 20.80 -4.04 -5.92
N ARG A 171 21.85 -3.59 -6.60
CA ARG A 171 23.06 -4.39 -6.84
C ARG A 171 23.74 -4.74 -5.52
N GLN A 172 23.87 -3.78 -4.61
CA GLN A 172 24.47 -4.01 -3.30
C GLN A 172 23.60 -4.94 -2.44
N PHE A 173 22.29 -4.76 -2.44
CA PHE A 173 21.35 -5.64 -1.76
C PHE A 173 21.49 -7.11 -2.22
N LEU A 174 21.58 -7.35 -3.53
CA LEU A 174 21.78 -8.70 -4.07
C LEU A 174 23.12 -9.29 -3.63
N ALA A 175 24.19 -8.49 -3.61
CA ALA A 175 25.49 -8.92 -3.11
C ALA A 175 25.46 -9.28 -1.61
N ASP A 176 24.72 -8.51 -0.81
CA ASP A 176 24.53 -8.79 0.61
C ASP A 176 23.73 -10.09 0.80
N MET A 177 22.69 -10.31 0.01
CA MET A 177 21.94 -11.57 0.01
C MET A 177 22.79 -12.78 -0.41
N ASP A 178 23.70 -12.59 -1.37
CA ASP A 178 24.68 -13.60 -1.79
C ASP A 178 25.62 -13.94 -0.63
N SER A 179 26.11 -12.93 0.09
CA SER A 179 26.99 -13.11 1.25
C SER A 179 26.32 -13.90 2.38
N LEU A 180 25.00 -13.76 2.53
CA LEU A 180 24.17 -14.49 3.49
C LEU A 180 23.78 -15.89 2.98
N GLY A 181 24.14 -16.25 1.74
CA GLY A 181 23.87 -17.56 1.14
C GLY A 181 22.41 -17.81 0.77
N GLN A 182 21.54 -16.80 0.86
CA GLN A 182 20.10 -16.94 0.65
C GLN A 182 19.67 -16.85 -0.81
N VAL A 183 20.56 -16.41 -1.71
CA VAL A 183 20.23 -16.15 -3.13
C VAL A 183 19.67 -17.38 -3.84
N LYS A 184 20.17 -18.58 -3.54
CA LYS A 184 19.68 -19.83 -4.16
C LYS A 184 18.17 -20.05 -3.97
N GLN A 185 17.58 -19.54 -2.89
CA GLN A 185 16.16 -19.67 -2.59
C GLN A 185 15.30 -18.77 -3.51
N TYR A 186 15.86 -17.66 -3.97
CA TYR A 186 15.13 -16.63 -4.71
C TYR A 186 15.42 -16.61 -6.21
N VAL A 187 16.56 -17.16 -6.66
CA VAL A 187 16.96 -17.16 -8.09
C VAL A 187 15.85 -17.69 -9.00
N ASN A 188 15.23 -18.82 -8.64
CA ASN A 188 14.18 -19.41 -9.47
C ASN A 188 12.94 -18.52 -9.54
N LEU A 189 12.54 -17.93 -8.39
CA LEU A 189 11.41 -17.02 -8.30
C LEU A 189 11.63 -15.75 -9.14
N ILE A 190 12.82 -15.15 -9.00
CA ILE A 190 13.23 -13.97 -9.76
C ILE A 190 13.19 -14.27 -11.27
N ASN A 191 13.76 -15.39 -11.71
CA ASN A 191 13.76 -15.78 -13.11
C ASN A 191 12.36 -16.00 -13.68
N THR A 192 11.46 -16.62 -12.90
CA THR A 192 10.07 -16.79 -13.32
C THR A 192 9.33 -15.46 -13.44
N GLU A 193 9.56 -14.54 -12.50
CA GLU A 193 8.94 -13.21 -12.53
C GLU A 193 9.44 -12.39 -13.71
N ILE A 194 10.75 -12.34 -13.94
CA ILE A 194 11.35 -11.67 -15.11
C ILE A 194 10.78 -12.23 -16.40
N SER A 195 10.65 -13.56 -16.50
CA SER A 195 10.07 -14.21 -17.68
C SER A 195 8.60 -13.85 -17.88
N GLN A 196 7.85 -13.65 -16.78
CA GLN A 196 6.46 -13.21 -16.84
C GLN A 196 6.37 -11.76 -17.31
N VAL A 197 7.11 -10.85 -16.69
CA VAL A 197 7.16 -9.43 -17.06
C VAL A 197 7.53 -9.26 -18.53
N ASN A 198 8.56 -9.97 -19.01
CA ASN A 198 8.97 -9.92 -20.42
C ASN A 198 7.86 -10.33 -21.40
N ARG A 199 7.05 -11.33 -21.03
CA ARG A 199 5.90 -11.74 -21.86
C ARG A 199 4.81 -10.68 -21.86
N ASP A 200 4.49 -10.14 -20.69
CA ASP A 200 3.45 -9.12 -20.53
C ASP A 200 3.83 -7.84 -21.29
N GLU A 201 5.10 -7.43 -21.24
CA GLU A 201 5.63 -6.31 -22.03
C GLU A 201 5.55 -6.57 -23.54
N ALA A 202 5.91 -7.78 -24.00
CA ALA A 202 5.81 -8.13 -25.42
C ALA A 202 4.35 -8.11 -25.92
N ASP A 203 3.42 -8.59 -25.11
CA ASP A 203 2.00 -8.58 -25.42
C ASP A 203 1.42 -7.17 -25.38
N ALA A 204 1.84 -6.33 -24.42
CA ALA A 204 1.48 -4.92 -24.37
C ALA A 204 1.89 -4.20 -25.65
N ARG A 205 3.16 -4.34 -26.09
CA ARG A 205 3.67 -3.75 -27.33
C ARG A 205 2.88 -4.20 -28.57
N ARG A 206 2.52 -5.49 -28.66
CA ARG A 206 1.69 -6.03 -29.76
C ARG A 206 0.28 -5.44 -29.75
N SER A 207 -0.30 -5.25 -28.57
CA SER A 207 -1.63 -4.66 -28.41
C SER A 207 -1.64 -3.18 -28.84
N GLU A 208 -0.61 -2.42 -28.47
CA GLU A 208 -0.42 -1.03 -28.87
C GLU A 208 -0.33 -0.89 -30.39
N GLU A 209 0.50 -1.71 -31.05
CA GLU A 209 0.61 -1.71 -32.52
C GLU A 209 -0.73 -2.00 -33.21
N LYS A 210 -1.52 -2.93 -32.66
CA LYS A 210 -2.85 -3.26 -33.19
C LYS A 210 -3.84 -2.10 -33.00
N THR A 211 -3.78 -1.39 -31.87
CA THR A 211 -4.60 -0.19 -31.65
C THR A 211 -4.20 0.94 -32.59
N GLN A 212 -2.90 1.18 -32.76
CA GLN A 212 -2.38 2.17 -33.71
C GLN A 212 -2.84 1.83 -35.13
N SER A 213 -2.68 0.58 -35.57
CA SER A 213 -3.16 0.12 -36.89
C SER A 213 -4.68 0.31 -37.07
N ARG A 214 -5.49 0.01 -36.04
CA ARG A 214 -6.94 0.26 -36.05
C ARG A 214 -7.26 1.74 -36.18
N THR A 215 -6.57 2.61 -35.47
CA THR A 215 -6.80 4.06 -35.55
C THR A 215 -6.41 4.60 -36.92
N VAL A 216 -5.25 4.22 -37.46
CA VAL A 216 -4.80 4.62 -38.80
C VAL A 216 -5.79 4.16 -39.86
N ASN A 217 -6.26 2.91 -39.80
CA ASN A 217 -7.26 2.39 -40.73
C ASN A 217 -8.62 3.11 -40.60
N ARG A 218 -9.00 3.54 -39.40
CA ARG A 218 -10.24 4.33 -39.16
C ARG A 218 -10.22 5.67 -39.89
N TRP A 219 -9.06 6.33 -39.95
CA TRP A 219 -8.91 7.62 -40.64
C TRP A 219 -8.79 7.47 -42.17
N LYS A 220 -8.42 6.28 -42.66
CA LYS A 220 -8.32 5.95 -44.09
C LYS A 220 -9.66 5.50 -44.71
N ALA A 221 -10.68 5.25 -43.90
CA ALA A 221 -12.00 4.86 -44.39
C ALA A 221 -12.71 6.07 -45.03
N PRO A 222 -13.30 5.94 -46.24
CA PRO A 222 -14.05 7.03 -46.86
C PRO A 222 -15.18 7.48 -45.94
N ARG A 223 -15.25 8.79 -45.66
CA ARG A 223 -16.42 9.38 -44.99
C ARG A 223 -17.62 9.11 -45.89
N ARG A 224 -18.55 8.27 -45.44
CA ARG A 224 -19.78 7.97 -46.18
C ARG A 224 -20.50 9.31 -46.39
N SER A 225 -20.58 9.75 -47.64
CA SER A 225 -21.44 10.87 -48.04
C SER A 225 -22.88 10.41 -47.94
N TRP A 226 -23.69 11.22 -47.27
CA TRP A 226 -25.12 11.00 -47.08
C TRP A 226 -25.88 11.03 -48.40
#